data_AF-E2A7E0-F1
#
_entry.id   AF-E2A7E0-F1
#
_cell.length_a   1.000
_cell.length_b   1.000
_cell.length_c   1.000
_cell.angle_alpha   90.00
_cell.angle_beta   90.00
_cell.angle_gamma   90.00
#
_symmetry.space_group_name_H-M   'P 1'
#
loop_
_entity.id
_entity.type
_entity.pdbx_description
1 polymer ?
#
loop_
_entity_poly.entity_id
_entity_poly.type
_entity_poly.pdbx_seq_one_letter_code
_entity_poly.pdbx_strand_id
1 'polypeptide(L)'
;NKTDPGRLVPLQTYYFYERDKSPLYEITYALQTIGISIVAAAYTGTDCFLSLLVFHVCGQLENLKMHIINLDKCNNFESVLSRSIQNHIRLIR
;
A
#
# COMPACT_ATOMS: atom_id res chain seq x y z
N ASN A 1 22.95 -32.47 27.99
CA ASN A 1 22.46 -31.12 28.31
C ASN A 1 23.30 -30.11 27.54
N LYS A 2 22.89 -29.70 26.33
CA LYS A 2 23.52 -28.61 25.58
C LYS A 2 22.44 -27.61 25.17
N THR A 3 22.05 -26.83 26.17
CA THR A 3 21.18 -25.67 26.04
C THR A 3 22.07 -24.45 25.79
N ASP A 4 22.83 -24.48 24.72
CA ASP A 4 23.49 -23.28 24.21
C ASP A 4 22.85 -23.00 22.86
N PRO A 5 21.95 -22.01 22.74
CA PRO A 5 21.48 -21.64 21.43
C PRO A 5 22.72 -21.10 20.72
N GLY A 6 23.17 -21.79 19.67
CA GLY A 6 24.21 -21.29 18.79
C GLY A 6 23.82 -19.91 18.22
N ARG A 7 24.53 -19.48 17.17
CA ARG A 7 24.24 -18.15 16.58
C ARG A 7 22.75 -18.03 16.19
N LEU A 8 22.08 -16.97 16.64
CA LEU A 8 20.64 -16.77 16.43
C LEU A 8 20.37 -16.04 15.11
N VAL A 9 19.37 -16.49 14.34
CA VAL A 9 18.86 -15.82 13.14
C VAL A 9 17.44 -15.30 13.37
N PRO A 10 16.98 -14.27 12.65
CA PRO A 10 15.67 -13.64 12.84
C PRO A 10 14.49 -14.61 12.91
N LEU A 11 14.51 -15.67 12.10
CA LEU A 11 13.52 -16.75 12.11
C LEU A 11 14.21 -18.09 12.37
N GLN A 12 13.87 -18.72 13.49
CA GLN A 12 14.35 -20.07 13.78
C GLN A 12 13.64 -21.08 12.88
N THR A 13 14.37 -21.62 11.92
CA THR A 13 13.90 -22.61 10.96
C THR A 13 14.93 -23.75 10.83
N TYR A 14 14.46 -24.89 10.33
CA TYR A 14 15.32 -26.05 10.10
C TYR A 14 16.09 -25.89 8.78
N TYR A 15 17.40 -26.11 8.81
CA TYR A 15 18.29 -26.02 7.67
C TYR A 15 18.96 -27.37 7.39
N PHE A 16 18.97 -27.80 6.13
CA PHE A 16 19.65 -29.03 5.70
C PHE A 16 21.18 -28.90 5.59
N TYR A 17 21.73 -27.73 5.91
CA TYR A 17 23.17 -27.41 5.86
C TYR A 17 23.67 -26.86 7.20
N GLU A 18 24.99 -26.91 7.43
CA GLU A 18 25.64 -26.36 8.63
C GLU A 18 25.63 -24.82 8.62
N ARG A 19 24.49 -24.25 9.00
CA ARG A 19 24.24 -22.80 8.94
C ARG A 19 25.10 -21.99 9.92
N ASP A 20 25.52 -22.56 11.04
CA ASP A 20 26.27 -21.83 12.08
C ASP A 20 27.74 -21.55 11.71
N LYS A 21 28.24 -22.14 10.62
CA LYS A 21 29.58 -21.87 10.10
C LYS A 21 29.58 -20.60 9.25
N SER A 22 30.60 -19.75 9.45
CA SER A 22 30.87 -18.64 8.54
C SER A 22 31.36 -19.19 7.20
N PRO A 23 30.90 -18.67 6.03
CA PRO A 23 30.09 -17.44 5.84
C PRO A 23 28.57 -17.67 5.75
N LEU A 24 28.10 -18.92 5.79
CA LEU A 24 26.69 -19.28 5.56
C LEU A 24 25.73 -18.64 6.57
N TYR A 25 26.17 -18.48 7.82
CA TYR A 25 25.41 -17.79 8.85
C TYR A 25 25.04 -16.36 8.43
N GLU A 26 26.01 -15.58 7.98
CA GLU A 26 25.86 -14.16 7.65
C GLU A 26 24.95 -13.99 6.43
N ILE A 27 25.13 -14.84 5.41
CA ILE A 27 24.28 -14.87 4.22
C ILE A 27 22.84 -15.21 4.61
N THR A 28 22.64 -16.24 5.44
CA THR A 28 21.30 -16.65 5.90
C THR A 28 20.63 -15.53 6.69
N TYR A 29 21.37 -14.88 7.59
CA TYR A 29 20.88 -13.75 8.39
C TYR A 29 20.44 -12.58 7.50
N ALA A 30 21.26 -12.22 6.50
CA ALA A 30 20.95 -11.14 5.57
C ALA A 30 19.72 -11.47 4.72
N LEU A 31 19.65 -12.67 4.16
CA LEU A 31 18.52 -13.12 3.35
C LEU A 31 17.22 -13.15 4.16
N GLN A 32 17.25 -13.65 5.38
CA GLN A 32 16.07 -13.62 6.27
C GLN A 32 15.63 -12.19 6.57
N THR A 33 16.56 -11.31 6.91
CA THR A 33 16.25 -9.91 7.23
C THR A 33 15.59 -9.20 6.03
N ILE A 34 16.15 -9.38 4.84
CA ILE A 34 15.61 -8.82 3.59
C ILE A 34 14.24 -9.44 3.29
N GLY A 35 14.10 -10.76 3.38
CA GLY A 35 12.84 -11.45 3.13
C GLY A 35 11.72 -11.01 4.08
N ILE A 36 12.00 -10.93 5.38
CA ILE A 36 11.03 -10.43 6.39
C ILE A 36 10.63 -8.99 6.08
N SER A 37 11.61 -8.15 5.73
CA SER A 37 11.34 -6.74 5.38
C SER A 37 10.45 -6.62 4.16
N ILE A 38 10.69 -7.43 3.12
CA ILE A 38 9.87 -7.47 1.90
C ILE A 38 8.45 -7.94 2.23
N VAL A 39 8.30 -9.03 2.99
CA VAL A 39 6.99 -9.56 3.37
C VAL A 39 6.23 -8.55 4.22
N ALA A 40 6.89 -7.94 5.20
CA ALA A 40 6.30 -6.90 6.03
C ALA A 40 5.84 -5.70 5.18
N ALA A 41 6.70 -5.20 4.30
CA ALA A 41 6.38 -4.07 3.41
C ALA A 41 5.27 -4.41 2.41
N ALA A 42 5.23 -5.63 1.87
CA ALA A 42 4.17 -6.05 0.96
C ALA A 42 2.82 -6.14 1.69
N TYR A 43 2.82 -6.68 2.91
CA TYR A 43 1.61 -6.81 3.71
C TYR A 43 1.09 -5.44 4.17
N THR A 44 1.93 -4.64 4.85
CA THR A 44 1.54 -3.31 5.32
C THR A 44 1.31 -2.33 4.18
N GLY A 45 2.09 -2.42 3.11
CA GLY A 45 1.93 -1.58 1.91
C GLY A 45 0.60 -1.82 1.21
N THR A 46 0.15 -3.07 1.09
CA THR A 46 -1.16 -3.39 0.53
C THR A 46 -2.30 -2.82 1.37
N ASP A 47 -2.22 -2.98 2.70
CA ASP A 47 -3.21 -2.46 3.64
C ASP A 47 -3.27 -0.91 3.64
N CYS A 48 -2.10 -0.25 3.68
CA CYS A 48 -2.00 1.20 3.58
C CYS A 48 -2.52 1.72 2.24
N PHE A 49 -2.18 1.06 1.13
CA PHE A 49 -2.66 1.45 -0.19
C PHE A 49 -4.18 1.36 -0.29
N LEU A 50 -4.78 0.25 0.18
CA LEU A 50 -6.23 0.09 0.22
C LEU A 50 -6.88 1.15 1.10
N SER A 51 -6.34 1.39 2.29
CA SER A 51 -6.85 2.41 3.22
C SER A 51 -6.80 3.81 2.62
N LEU A 52 -5.69 4.19 1.97
CA LEU A 52 -5.55 5.46 1.27
C LEU A 52 -6.52 5.58 0.11
N LEU A 53 -6.70 4.51 -0.68
CA LEU A 53 -7.64 4.49 -1.80
C LEU A 53 -9.08 4.71 -1.32
N VAL A 54 -9.51 3.98 -0.28
CA VAL A 54 -10.83 4.14 0.32
C VAL A 54 -11.02 5.55 0.85
N PHE A 55 -10.04 6.07 1.62
CA PHE A 55 -10.11 7.43 2.14
C PHE A 55 -10.17 8.48 1.03
N HIS A 56 -9.38 8.31 -0.03
CA HIS A 56 -9.38 9.20 -1.19
C HIS A 56 -10.74 9.18 -1.90
N VAL A 57 -11.32 8.01 -2.15
CA VAL A 57 -12.66 7.88 -2.77
C VAL A 57 -13.73 8.51 -1.89
N CYS A 58 -13.72 8.27 -0.58
CA CYS A 58 -14.63 8.92 0.36
C CYS A 58 -14.48 10.45 0.35
N GLY A 59 -13.25 10.97 0.32
CA GLY A 59 -12.99 12.40 0.21
C GLY A 59 -13.48 13.00 -1.13
N GLN A 60 -13.27 12.29 -2.24
CA GLN A 60 -13.80 12.69 -3.55
C GLN A 60 -15.33 12.69 -3.57
N LEU A 61 -15.97 11.72 -2.93
CA LEU A 61 -17.43 11.66 -2.81
C LEU A 61 -17.99 12.79 -1.94
N GLU A 62 -17.34 13.13 -0.82
CA GLU A 62 -17.78 14.25 0.01
C GLU A 62 -17.60 15.59 -0.73
N ASN A 63 -16.50 15.77 -1.47
CA ASN A 63 -16.31 16.94 -2.34
C ASN A 63 -17.39 17.02 -3.42
N LEU A 64 -17.73 15.89 -4.06
CA LEU A 64 -18.80 15.82 -5.05
C LEU A 64 -20.16 16.18 -4.43
N LYS A 65 -20.47 15.63 -3.25
CA LYS A 65 -21.69 15.95 -2.50
C LYS A 65 -21.78 17.44 -2.19
N MET A 66 -20.70 18.05 -1.71
CA MET A 66 -20.65 19.49 -1.45
C MET A 66 -20.86 20.30 -2.73
N HIS A 67 -20.28 19.86 -3.85
CA HIS A 67 -20.49 20.49 -5.15
C HIS A 67 -21.96 20.39 -5.58
N ILE A 68 -22.59 19.22 -5.47
CA ILE A 68 -24.00 19.00 -5.81
C ILE A 68 -24.92 19.88 -4.94
N ILE A 69 -24.70 19.93 -3.61
CA ILE A 69 -25.50 20.78 -2.72
C ILE A 69 -25.35 22.27 -3.08
N ASN A 70 -24.15 22.71 -3.42
CA ASN A 70 -23.94 24.10 -3.85
C ASN A 70 -24.61 24.39 -5.20
N LEU A 71 -24.60 23.44 -6.14
CA LEU A 71 -25.30 23.58 -7.41
C LEU A 71 -26.81 23.39 -7.30
N ASP A 72 -27.33 22.72 -6.27
CA ASP A 72 -28.76 22.70 -5.97
C ASP A 72 -29.21 24.08 -5.45
N LYS A 73 -28.37 24.73 -4.64
CA LYS A 73 -28.60 26.10 -4.15
C LYS A 73 -28.42 27.19 -5.21
N CYS A 74 -27.54 26.97 -6.18
CA CYS A 74 -27.33 27.88 -7.29
C CYS A 74 -28.00 27.29 -8.53
N ASN A 75 -29.06 27.91 -9.07
CA ASN A 75 -29.84 27.53 -10.26
C ASN A 75 -29.04 27.32 -11.60
N ASN A 76 -27.74 27.02 -11.52
CA ASN A 76 -26.71 26.92 -12.55
C ASN A 76 -26.12 25.50 -12.68
N PHE A 77 -26.68 24.46 -12.04
CA PHE A 77 -26.25 23.06 -12.23
C PHE A 77 -26.18 22.70 -13.72
N GLU A 78 -27.19 23.13 -14.48
CA GLU A 78 -27.30 22.86 -15.92
C GLU A 78 -26.15 23.49 -16.72
N SER A 79 -25.73 24.72 -16.38
CA SER A 79 -24.67 25.42 -17.09
C SER A 79 -23.27 24.86 -16.76
N VAL A 80 -23.05 24.41 -15.52
CA VAL A 80 -21.80 23.77 -15.09
C VAL A 80 -21.67 22.36 -15.70
N LEU A 81 -22.74 21.57 -15.70
CA LEU A 81 -22.78 20.25 -16.32
C LEU A 81 -22.55 20.34 -17.84
N SER A 82 -23.23 21.27 -18.52
CA SER A 82 -23.08 21.51 -19.95
C SER A 82 -21.63 21.89 -20.33
N ARG A 83 -20.98 22.73 -19.52
CA ARG A 83 -19.58 23.13 -19.70
C ARG A 83 -18.59 21.97 -19.45
N SER A 84 -18.87 21.11 -18.47
CA SER A 84 -18.06 19.91 -18.20
C SER A 84 -18.14 18.90 -19.35
N ILE A 85 -19.34 18.67 -19.89
CA ILE A 85 -19.57 17.80 -21.06
C ILE A 85 -18.88 18.37 -22.31
N GLN A 86 -18.99 19.69 -22.57
CA GLN A 86 -18.30 20.33 -23.69
C GLN A 86 -16.78 20.22 -23.61
N ASN A 87 -16.20 20.38 -22.41
CA ASN A 87 -14.76 20.22 -22.22
C ASN A 87 -14.32 18.76 -22.43
N HIS A 88 -15.10 17.78 -21.94
CA HIS A 88 -14.81 16.38 -22.17
C HIS A 88 -14.88 16.00 -23.67
N ILE A 89 -15.89 16.48 -24.40
CA ILE A 89 -16.01 16.25 -25.86
C ILE A 89 -14.86 16.94 -26.61
N ARG A 90 -14.43 18.13 -26.18
CA ARG A 90 -13.27 18.82 -26.77
C ARG A 90 -11.96 18.10 -26.53
N LEU A 91 -11.76 17.49 -25.36
CA LEU A 91 -10.53 16.76 -25.02
C LEU A 91 -10.44 15.38 -25.69
N ILE A 92 -11.57 14.83 -26.11
CA ILE A 92 -11.66 13.55 -26.84
C ILE A 92 -11.42 13.73 -28.36
N ARG A 93 -11.49 14.95 -28.88
CA ARG A 93 -11.19 15.28 -30.28
C ARG A 93 -9.74 15.72 -30.45
#